data_AF-A0A3B1AC67-F1
#
_entry.id   AF-A0A3B1AC67-F1
#
_cell.length_a   1.000
_cell.length_b   1.000
_cell.length_c   1.000
_cell.angle_alpha   90.00
_cell.angle_beta   90.00
_cell.angle_gamma   90.00
#
_symmetry.space_group_name_H-M   'P 1'
#
loop_
_entity.id
_entity.type
_entity.pdbx_description
1 polymer ?
#
loop_
_entity_poly.entity_id
_entity_poly.type
_entity_poly.pdbx_seq_one_letter_code
_entity_poly.pdbx_strand_id
1 'polypeptide(L)' 'MDLYMDNLRTGSSDRINPDRFFHVMNQGWYVFTREGIYGPYDKRNDAESYLTSVIDTDSIQSDKNHDNNDSWRM' A
#
# COMPACT_ATOMS: atom_id res chain seq x y z
N MET A 1 -17.03 -1.74 39.35
CA MET A 1 -17.22 -0.49 38.60
C MET A 1 -15.98 -0.30 37.76
N ASP A 2 -16.19 -0.35 36.46
CA ASP A 2 -15.23 -0.84 35.48
C ASP A 2 -14.10 0.14 35.18
N LEU A 3 -12.88 -0.42 35.11
CA LEU A 3 -11.71 0.22 34.54
C LEU A 3 -11.90 0.30 33.02
N TYR A 4 -12.47 1.40 32.54
CA TYR A 4 -12.46 1.74 31.12
C TYR A 4 -11.04 2.15 30.71
N MET A 5 -10.27 1.15 30.28
CA MET A 5 -9.21 1.33 29.31
C MET A 5 -9.85 1.82 28.01
N ASP A 6 -9.69 3.09 27.68
CA ASP A 6 -10.00 3.54 26.32
C ASP A 6 -8.98 4.55 25.82
N ASN A 7 -8.43 4.18 24.65
CA ASN A 7 -7.80 5.03 23.66
C ASN A 7 -6.29 5.29 23.77
N LEU A 8 -5.50 4.22 23.93
CA LEU A 8 -4.25 4.14 23.15
C LEU A 8 -4.59 3.88 21.68
N ARG A 9 -5.06 4.92 20.99
CA ARG A 9 -5.02 4.97 19.52
C ARG A 9 -4.16 6.14 19.08
N THR A 10 -2.96 6.22 19.66
CA THR A 10 -1.84 6.88 19.00
C THR A 10 -1.46 5.98 17.83
N GLY A 11 -2.24 6.08 16.75
CA GLY A 11 -1.81 5.62 15.44
C GLY A 11 -0.65 6.48 15.04
N SER A 12 0.56 6.16 15.53
CA SER A 12 1.78 6.57 14.87
C SER A 12 1.63 6.08 13.45
N SER A 13 1.41 7.02 12.53
CA SER A 13 1.30 6.79 11.10
C SER A 13 2.66 6.45 10.49
N ASP A 14 3.49 5.72 11.23
CA ASP A 14 4.75 5.10 10.81
C ASP A 14 4.50 3.68 10.31
N ARG A 15 3.36 3.46 9.65
CA ARG A 15 3.19 2.30 8.76
C ARG A 15 3.95 2.55 7.46
N ILE A 16 5.21 2.99 7.55
CA ILE A 16 6.18 2.78 6.48
C ILE A 16 6.44 1.28 6.52
N ASN A 17 5.60 0.53 5.81
CA ASN A 17 5.69 -0.92 5.65
C ASN A 17 7.12 -1.24 5.17
N PRO A 18 8.05 -1.68 6.04
CA PRO A 18 9.47 -1.65 5.70
C PRO A 18 9.86 -2.80 4.76
N ASP A 19 9.01 -3.82 4.62
CA ASP A 19 9.31 -5.07 3.89
C ASP A 19 8.67 -5.16 2.50
N ARG A 20 8.35 -4.04 1.84
CA ARG A 20 7.88 -4.09 0.45
C ARG A 20 8.98 -4.44 -0.54
N PHE A 21 10.25 -4.33 -0.16
CA PHE A 21 11.38 -4.58 -1.05
C PHE A 21 12.30 -5.62 -0.45
N PHE A 22 12.68 -6.62 -1.24
CA PHE A 22 13.66 -7.62 -0.83
C PHE A 22 14.61 -7.93 -1.99
N HIS A 23 15.85 -8.31 -1.65
CA HIS A 23 16.87 -8.64 -2.64
C HIS A 23 17.17 -10.13 -2.60
N VAL A 24 17.06 -10.79 -3.75
CA VAL A 24 17.46 -12.19 -3.91
C VAL A 24 18.86 -12.20 -4.51
N MET A 25 19.81 -12.83 -3.80
CA MET A 25 21.20 -12.93 -4.25
C MET A 25 21.26 -13.56 -5.64
N ASN A 26 22.05 -12.95 -6.54
CA ASN A 26 22.24 -13.33 -7.95
C ASN A 26 20.99 -13.20 -8.85
N GLN A 27 19.89 -12.60 -8.37
CA GLN A 27 18.69 -12.36 -9.18
C GLN A 27 18.33 -10.88 -9.24
N GLY A 28 18.38 -10.17 -8.11
CA GLY A 28 18.11 -8.73 -8.04
C GLY A 28 17.05 -8.37 -7.00
N TRP A 29 16.50 -7.17 -7.14
CA TRP A 29 15.49 -6.59 -6.27
C TRP A 29 14.09 -6.99 -6.69
N TYR A 30 13.23 -7.25 -5.72
CA TYR A 30 11.82 -7.53 -5.90
C TYR A 30 10.98 -6.58 -5.07
N VAL A 31 9.74 -6.36 -5.50
CA VAL A 31 8.74 -5.60 -4.78
C VAL A 31 7.50 -6.44 -4.50
N PHE A 32 7.02 -6.37 -3.27
CA PHE A 32 5.79 -7.00 -2.81
C PHE A 32 4.64 -5.99 -2.88
N THR A 33 3.70 -6.21 -3.79
CA THR A 33 2.45 -5.45 -3.91
C THR A 33 1.27 -6.30 -3.43
N ARG A 34 0.06 -5.72 -3.42
CA ARG A 34 -1.16 -6.48 -3.09
C ARG A 34 -1.48 -7.55 -4.12
N GLU A 35 -1.09 -7.34 -5.37
CA GLU A 35 -1.36 -8.24 -6.49
C GLU A 35 -0.34 -9.38 -6.58
N GLY A 36 0.84 -9.20 -6.00
CA GLY A 36 1.88 -10.23 -5.99
C GLY A 36 3.29 -9.66 -5.90
N ILE A 37 4.25 -10.45 -6.37
CA ILE A 37 5.68 -10.11 -6.38
C ILE A 37 6.08 -9.69 -7.80
N TYR A 38 6.77 -8.56 -7.92
CA TYR A 38 7.25 -8.02 -9.19
C TYR A 38 8.77 -7.82 -9.17
N GLY A 39 9.42 -8.04 -10.31
CA GLY A 39 10.87 -8.05 -10.47
C GLY A 39 11.34 -9.20 -11.37
N PRO A 40 12.64 -9.50 -11.43
CA PRO A 40 13.72 -8.81 -10.73
C PRO A 40 14.05 -7.44 -11.33
N TYR A 41 14.53 -6.53 -10.48
CA TYR A 41 15.08 -5.22 -10.83
C TYR A 41 16.57 -5.16 -10.47
N ASP A 42 17.36 -4.44 -11.25
CA ASP A 42 18.80 -4.31 -10.98
C ASP A 42 19.08 -3.49 -9.71
N LYS A 43 18.29 -2.44 -9.47
CA LYS A 43 18.42 -1.56 -8.32
C LYS A 43 17.11 -1.47 -7.54
N ARG A 44 17.22 -1.27 -6.22
CA ARG A 44 16.07 -0.99 -5.35
C ARG A 44 15.24 0.20 -5.87
N ASN A 45 15.91 1.21 -6.41
CA ASN A 45 15.27 2.43 -6.92
C ASN A 45 14.34 2.17 -8.13
N ASP A 46 14.64 1.13 -8.92
CA ASP A 46 13.82 0.75 -10.07
C ASP A 46 12.54 0.03 -9.59
N ALA A 47 12.68 -0.83 -8.57
CA ALA A 47 11.55 -1.46 -7.89
C ALA A 47 10.64 -0.42 -7.20
N GLU A 48 11.23 0.63 -6.61
CA GLU A 48 10.50 1.74 -5.99
C GLU A 48 9.77 2.61 -7.01
N SER A 49 10.39 2.88 -8.15
CA SER A 49 9.76 3.60 -9.26
C SER A 49 8.54 2.84 -9.78
N TYR A 50 8.65 1.51 -9.90
CA TYR A 50 7.52 0.65 -10.25
C TYR A 50 6.40 0.75 -9.21
N LEU A 51 6.71 0.62 -7.91
CA LEU A 51 5.70 0.70 -6.86
C LEU A 51 4.94 2.03 -6.88
N THR A 52 5.67 3.14 -7.08
CA THR A 52 5.08 4.48 -7.19
C THR A 52 4.08 4.54 -8.35
N SER A 53 4.46 4.01 -9.53
CA SER A 53 3.58 3.99 -10.70
C SER A 53 2.30 3.16 -10.50
N VAL A 54 2.38 2.06 -9.74
CA VAL A 54 1.22 1.22 -9.41
C VAL A 54 0.29 1.94 -8.46
N ILE A 55 0.84 2.58 -7.42
CA ILE A 55 0.05 3.37 -6.46
C ILE A 55 -0.66 4.53 -7.15
N ASP A 56 0.03 5.24 -8.05
CA ASP A 56 -0.55 6.35 -8.80
C ASP A 56 -1.69 5.86 -9.72
N THR A 57 -1.52 4.69 -10.37
CA THR A 57 -2.55 4.09 -11.21
C THR A 57 -3.79 3.70 -10.40
N ASP A 58 -3.61 3.06 -9.24
CA ASP A 58 -4.70 2.70 -8.32
C ASP A 58 -5.46 3.94 -7.83
N SER A 59 -4.75 5.04 -7.55
CA SER A 59 -5.36 6.30 -7.11
C SER A 59 -6.28 6.90 -8.18
N ILE A 60 -5.93 6.76 -9.46
CA ILE A 60 -6.72 7.26 -10.60
C ILE A 60 -7.97 6.41 -10.86
N GLN A 61 -7.97 5.13 -10.47
CA GLN A 61 -9.17 4.28 -10.56
C GLN A 61 -10.15 4.52 -9.41
N SER A 62 -9.68 4.91 -8.23
CA SER A 62 -10.56 5.25 -7.09
C SER A 62 -11.51 6.41 -7.41
N ASP A 63 -11.08 7.39 -8.21
CA ASP A 63 -11.91 8.56 -8.55
C ASP A 63 -12.93 8.28 -9.67
N LYS A 64 -12.82 7.14 -10.38
CA LYS A 64 -13.76 6.78 -11.46
C LYS A 64 -14.92 5.89 -11.03
N ASN A 65 -14.94 5.45 -9.77
CA ASN A 65 -16.10 4.79 -9.16
C ASN A 65 -16.85 5.76 -8.23
N HIS A 66 -17.17 6.96 -8.74
CA HIS A 66 -18.26 7.75 -8.15
C HIS A 66 -19.57 7.06 -8.55
N ASP A 67 -19.88 5.96 -7.85
CA ASP A 67 -21.15 5.27 -7.98
C ASP A 67 -22.27 6.26 -7.65
N ASN A 68 -23.03 6.59 -8.70
CA ASN A 68 -24.29 7.31 -8.66
C ASN A 68 -25.33 6.51 -7.86
N ASN A 69 -25.22 6.46 -6.53
CA ASN A 69 -26.23 5.81 -5.71
C ASN A 69 -26.35 6.45 -4.31
N ASP A 70 -26.79 7.71 -4.31
CA ASP A 70 -27.45 8.37 -3.17
C ASP A 70 -28.84 7.72 -2.87
N SER A 71 -28.90 6.40 -2.72
CA SER A 71 -30.16 5.65 -2.50
C SER A 71 -30.44 5.31 -1.03
N TRP A 72 -29.75 5.94 -0.07
CA TRP A 72 -29.93 5.68 1.38
C TRP A 72 -30.57 6.84 2.16
N ARG A 73 -31.05 7.87 1.45
CA ARG A 73 -31.84 8.96 2.03
C ARG A 73 -33.29 8.87 1.52
N MET A 74 -34.04 7.90 2.04
CA MET A 74 -35.50 7.99 2.13
C MET A 74 -35.88 8.17 3.60
#